data_AF-A7KHB7-F1
#
_entry.id   AF-A7KHB7-F1
#
_cell.length_a   1.000
_cell.length_b   1.000
_cell.length_c   1.000
_cell.angle_alpha   90.00
_cell.angle_beta   90.00
_cell.angle_gamma   90.00
#
_symmetry.space_group_name_H-M   'P 1'
#
loop_
_entity.id
_entity.type
_entity.pdbx_description
1 polymer ?
#
loop_
_entity_poly.entity_id
_entity_poly.type
_entity_poly.pdbx_seq_one_letter_code
_entity_poly.pdbx_strand_id
1 'polypeptide(L)' 'MAKVTKFGYIIIHFLSLFFLAMNVAGGRECHANSHCVGKITCVLPQKPECWNYACVCYDSNKYR' A
#
# COMPACT_ATOMS: atom_id res chain seq x y z
N MET A 1 33.63 20.00 9.92
CA MET A 1 33.07 19.59 8.62
C MET A 1 32.59 18.13 8.60
N ALA A 2 33.41 17.13 8.98
CA ALA A 2 33.01 15.71 9.00
C ALA A 2 31.72 15.38 9.79
N LYS A 3 31.43 16.12 10.86
CA LYS A 3 30.21 15.96 11.68
C LYS A 3 28.93 16.34 10.91
N VAL A 4 29.00 17.36 10.04
CA VAL A 4 27.86 17.84 9.24
C VAL A 4 27.54 16.85 8.13
N THR A 5 28.58 16.31 7.48
CA THR A 5 28.44 15.27 6.45
C THR A 5 27.79 14.00 7.01
N LYS A 6 28.16 13.60 8.23
CA LYS A 6 27.58 12.46 8.92
C LYS A 6 26.10 12.67 9.27
N PHE A 7 25.73 13.89 9.64
CA PHE A 7 24.34 14.27 9.92
C PHE A 7 23.47 14.26 8.66
N GLY A 8 24.00 14.80 7.55
CA GLY A 8 23.33 14.75 6.25
C GLY A 8 23.06 13.32 5.78
N TYR A 9 24.01 12.41 5.98
CA TYR A 9 23.86 11.00 5.60
C TYR A 9 22.70 10.32 6.35
N ILE A 10 22.56 10.59 7.65
CA ILE A 10 21.47 10.06 8.48
C ILE A 10 20.11 10.60 8.01
N ILE A 11 20.02 11.91 7.72
CA ILE A 11 18.77 12.53 7.23
C ILE A 11 18.37 11.91 5.88
N ILE A 12 19.32 11.75 4.95
CA ILE A 12 19.04 11.14 3.65
C ILE A 12 18.53 9.71 3.82
N HIS A 13 19.19 8.91 4.68
CA HIS A 13 18.75 7.53 4.95
C HIS A 13 17.34 7.49 5.56
N PHE A 14 17.06 8.39 6.50
CA PHE A 14 15.74 8.50 7.13
C PHE A 14 14.67 8.87 6.11
N LEU A 15 14.94 9.85 5.24
CA LEU A 15 14.02 10.25 4.17
C LEU A 15 13.80 9.13 3.17
N SER A 16 14.85 8.44 2.72
CA SER A 16 14.72 7.29 1.81
C SER A 16 13.84 6.19 2.40
N LEU A 17 14.04 5.83 3.67
CA LEU A 17 13.21 4.83 4.35
C LEU A 17 11.76 5.32 4.50
N PHE A 18 11.55 6.59 4.82
CA PHE A 18 10.24 7.20 4.93
C PHE A 18 9.46 7.15 3.61
N PHE A 19 10.09 7.54 2.49
CA PHE A 19 9.47 7.49 1.16
C PHE A 19 9.17 6.05 0.71
N LEU A 20 10.02 5.08 1.04
CA LEU A 20 9.74 3.66 0.76
C LEU A 20 8.52 3.17 1.55
N ALA A 21 8.45 3.48 2.85
CA ALA A 21 7.32 3.09 3.68
C ALA A 21 5.99 3.71 3.19
N MET A 22 6.02 5.00 2.81
CA MET A 22 4.87 5.72 2.26
C MET A 22 4.38 5.11 0.93
N ASN A 23 5.31 4.72 0.04
CA ASN A 23 4.95 4.07 -1.23
C ASN A 23 4.30 2.69 -1.01
N VAL A 24 4.80 1.92 -0.03
CA VAL A 24 4.20 0.62 0.33
C VAL A 24 2.80 0.80 0.94
N ALA A 25 2.60 1.83 1.76
CA ALA A 25 1.29 2.16 2.32
C ALA A 25 0.28 2.59 1.24
N GLY A 26 0.67 3.54 0.37
CA GLY A 26 -0.20 4.04 -0.70
C GLY A 26 -0.53 3.01 -1.78
N GLY A 27 0.31 1.99 -1.98
CA GLY A 27 0.05 0.91 -2.92
C GLY A 27 -1.21 0.11 -2.58
N ARG A 28 -1.51 -0.07 -1.28
CA ARG A 28 -2.66 -0.84 -0.79
C ARG A 28 -3.89 0.01 -0.50
N GLU A 29 -3.73 1.33 -0.50
CA GLU A 29 -4.82 2.25 -0.21
C GLU A 29 -5.86 2.22 -1.35
N CYS A 30 -7.13 2.15 -0.96
CA CYS A 30 -8.26 2.21 -1.86
C CYS A 30 -9.37 3.08 -1.25
N HIS A 31 -10.14 3.76 -2.11
CA HIS A 31 -11.35 4.50 -1.71
C HIS A 31 -12.61 3.96 -2.41
N ALA A 32 -12.41 3.14 -3.44
CA ALA A 32 -13.45 2.53 -4.25
C ALA A 32 -13.00 1.13 -4.70
N ASN A 33 -13.96 0.23 -4.94
CA ASN A 33 -13.68 -1.13 -5.41
C ASN A 33 -12.92 -1.13 -6.75
N SER A 34 -13.17 -0.14 -7.61
CA SER A 34 -12.45 0.03 -8.89
C SER A 34 -10.95 0.22 -8.72
N HIS A 35 -10.49 0.78 -7.59
CA HIS A 35 -9.05 0.98 -7.31
C HIS A 35 -8.31 -0.35 -7.09
N CYS A 36 -9.03 -1.40 -6.72
CA CYS A 36 -8.48 -2.72 -6.45
C CYS A 36 -8.41 -3.61 -7.69
N VAL A 37 -9.11 -3.22 -8.77
CA VAL A 37 -9.08 -3.90 -10.06
C VAL A 37 -7.68 -3.73 -10.66
N GLY A 38 -6.93 -4.84 -10.75
CA GLY A 38 -5.56 -4.86 -11.28
C GLY A 38 -4.45 -4.67 -10.24
N LYS A 39 -4.77 -4.26 -9.01
CA LYS A 39 -3.79 -4.22 -7.89
C LYS A 39 -3.64 -5.56 -7.18
N ILE A 40 -4.72 -6.34 -7.13
CA ILE A 40 -4.75 -7.69 -6.54
C ILE A 40 -5.40 -8.67 -7.50
N THR A 41 -4.99 -9.93 -7.40
CA THR A 41 -5.59 -11.04 -8.14
C THR A 41 -6.37 -11.91 -7.15
N CYS A 42 -7.69 -11.97 -7.31
CA CYS A 42 -8.55 -12.82 -6.51
C CYS A 42 -8.84 -14.12 -7.27
N VAL A 43 -8.95 -15.23 -6.53
CA VAL A 43 -9.38 -16.51 -7.09
C VAL A 43 -10.90 -16.49 -7.20
N LEU A 44 -11.44 -16.78 -8.39
CA LEU A 44 -12.88 -16.91 -8.62
C LEU A 44 -13.49 -17.91 -7.61
N PRO A 45 -14.65 -17.61 -7.00
CA PRO A 45 -15.63 -16.56 -7.33
C PRO A 45 -15.41 -15.21 -6.63
N GLN A 46 -14.32 -15.04 -5.87
CA GLN A 46 -14.08 -13.84 -5.07
C GLN A 46 -13.78 -12.63 -5.97
N LYS A 47 -14.29 -11.47 -5.59
CA LYS A 47 -14.07 -10.20 -6.27
C LYS A 47 -13.17 -9.29 -5.43
N PRO A 48 -12.30 -8.50 -6.09
CA PRO A 48 -11.51 -7.49 -5.39
C PRO A 48 -12.42 -6.34 -4.94
N GLU A 49 -12.45 -6.08 -3.64
CA GLU A 49 -13.23 -5.01 -3.03
C GLU A 49 -12.34 -4.14 -2.15
N CYS A 50 -12.77 -2.89 -1.97
CA CYS A 50 -12.11 -1.97 -1.07
C CYS A 50 -12.78 -2.01 0.29
N TRP A 51 -12.06 -2.50 1.30
CA TRP A 51 -12.57 -2.56 2.67
C TRP A 51 -11.58 -1.95 3.66
N ASN A 52 -12.04 -1.01 4.48
CA ASN A 52 -11.20 -0.26 5.42
C ASN A 52 -9.95 0.33 4.76
N TYR A 53 -10.12 0.94 3.58
CA TYR A 53 -9.04 1.49 2.76
C TYR A 53 -8.00 0.48 2.29
N ALA A 54 -8.27 -0.83 2.39
CA ALA A 54 -7.40 -1.89 1.88
C ALA A 54 -8.12 -2.75 0.84
N CYS A 55 -7.42 -3.11 -0.23
CA CYS A 55 -7.94 -4.07 -1.20
C CYS A 55 -7.94 -5.48 -0.64
N VAL A 56 -9.12 -6.11 -0.60
CA VAL A 56 -9.33 -7.48 -0.12
C VAL A 56 -10.13 -8.28 -1.14
N CYS A 57 -9.98 -9.60 -1.12
CA CYS A 57 -10.85 -10.49 -1.89
C CYS A 57 -12.07 -10.84 -1.05
N TYR A 58 -13.25 -10.52 -1.55
CA TYR A 58 -14.51 -10.79 -0.87
C TYR A 58 -15.40 -11.68 -1.73
N ASP A 59 -16.08 -12.64 -1.10
CA ASP A 59 -17.05 -13.51 -1.76
C ASP A 59 -18.46 -12.94 -1.58
N SER A 60 -18.95 -12.23 -2.60
CA SER A 60 -20.30 -11.68 -2.61
C SER A 60 -21.40 -12.76 -2.60
N ASN A 61 -21.07 -14.03 -2.91
CA ASN A 61 -22.02 -15.14 -2.95
C ASN A 61 -22.12 -15.93 -1.64
N LYS A 62 -21.28 -15.67 -0.64
CA LYS A 62 -21.29 -16.43 0.62
C LYS A 62 -22.53 -16.19 1.49
N TYR A 63 -23.28 -15.11 1.22
CA TYR A 63 -24.43 -14.67 2.02
C TYR A 63 -25.75 -14.61 1.23
N ARG A 64 -25.78 -15.18 0.02
CA ARG A 64 -26.98 -15.21 -0.83
C ARG A 64 -27.70 -16.54 -0.74
#